data_AF-A0A5M6ILI6-F1
#
_entry.id   AF-A0A5M6ILI6-F1
#
_cell.length_a   1.000
_cell.length_b   1.000
_cell.length_c   1.000
_cell.angle_alpha   90.00
_cell.angle_beta   90.00
_cell.angle_gamma   90.00
#
_symmetry.space_group_name_H-M   'P 1'
#
loop_
_entity.id
_entity.type
_entity.pdbx_description
1 polymer ?
#
loop_
_entity_poly.entity_id
_entity_poly.type
_entity_poly.pdbx_seq_one_letter_code
_entity_poly.pdbx_strand_id
1 'polypeptide(L)'
;MWSDWESLSGQLTSDPDVSSWTSDHLDVFARGTDNALWHKAWDGSHWSGWESLGGVLTSGPGAVSWGPDRIDDFARGGDNGLWHKAWS
;
A
#
# COMPACT_ATOMS: atom_id res chain seq x y z
N MET A 1 13.99 -5.59 21.36
CA MET A 1 12.62 -5.90 21.85
C MET A 1 11.66 -5.45 20.77
N TRP A 2 10.54 -6.16 20.61
CA TRP A 2 9.45 -5.73 19.72
C TRP A 2 8.45 -4.88 20.51
N SER A 3 7.78 -3.95 19.86
CA SER A 3 6.62 -3.26 20.45
C SER A 3 5.43 -4.23 20.53
N ASP A 4 4.40 -3.83 21.27
CA ASP A 4 3.09 -4.46 21.17
C ASP A 4 2.49 -4.21 19.77
N TRP A 5 1.51 -5.04 19.40
CA TRP A 5 0.73 -4.82 18.18
C TRP A 5 -0.12 -3.56 18.30
N GLU A 6 -0.01 -2.67 17.32
CA GLU A 6 -0.89 -1.51 17.15
C GLU A 6 -1.85 -1.77 15.99
N SER A 7 -3.13 -1.43 16.17
CA SER A 7 -4.11 -1.49 15.09
C SER A 7 -4.00 -0.26 14.19
N LEU A 8 -3.78 -0.45 12.89
CA LEU A 8 -3.80 0.62 11.89
C LEU A 8 -5.20 0.91 11.33
N SER A 9 -6.24 0.34 11.92
CA SER A 9 -7.63 0.36 11.45
C SER A 9 -7.79 -0.20 10.01
N GLY A 10 -8.97 -0.04 9.40
CA GLY A 10 -9.25 -0.51 8.03
C GLY A 10 -9.93 -1.87 7.96
N GLN A 11 -10.57 -2.13 6.81
CA GLN A 11 -11.15 -3.42 6.45
C GLN A 11 -10.53 -3.87 5.13
N LEU A 12 -9.57 -4.78 5.22
CA LEU A 12 -8.74 -5.20 4.09
C LEU A 12 -9.12 -6.62 3.65
N THR A 13 -9.03 -6.88 2.35
CA THR A 13 -9.44 -8.15 1.70
C THR A 13 -8.30 -8.83 0.94
N SER A 14 -7.06 -8.43 1.23
CA SER A 14 -5.83 -9.06 0.79
C SER A 14 -4.80 -9.01 1.92
N ASP A 15 -3.72 -9.77 1.78
CA ASP A 15 -2.49 -9.46 2.51
C ASP A 15 -2.03 -8.04 2.14
N PRO A 16 -1.47 -7.28 3.10
CA PRO A 16 -0.85 -5.99 2.82
C PRO A 16 0.55 -6.19 2.21
N ASP A 17 1.02 -5.17 1.51
CA ASP A 17 2.44 -5.02 1.17
C ASP A 17 2.95 -3.64 1.59
N VAL A 18 4.26 -3.48 1.74
CA VAL A 18 4.88 -2.24 2.26
C VAL A 18 6.16 -1.89 1.52
N SER A 19 6.34 -0.59 1.25
CA SER A 19 7.57 -0.05 0.68
C SER A 19 8.02 1.20 1.43
N SER A 20 9.27 1.60 1.20
CA SER A 20 9.88 2.81 1.76
C SER A 20 10.72 3.48 0.69
N TRP A 21 10.45 4.75 0.41
CA TRP A 21 11.20 5.56 -0.56
C TRP A 21 12.17 6.54 0.11
N THR A 22 12.14 6.66 1.43
CA THR A 22 13.11 7.44 2.21
C THR A 22 13.17 6.97 3.66
N SER A 23 14.19 7.38 4.40
CA SER A 23 14.34 7.09 5.82
C SER A 23 13.11 7.54 6.61
N ASP A 24 12.69 6.71 7.56
CA ASP A 24 11.53 6.94 8.44
C ASP A 24 10.20 7.15 7.72
N HIS A 25 10.10 6.69 6.47
CA HIS A 25 8.85 6.68 5.72
C HIS A 25 8.44 5.26 5.35
N LEU A 26 7.16 4.93 5.50
CA LEU A 26 6.58 3.65 5.05
C LEU A 26 5.26 3.93 4.35
N ASP A 27 5.02 3.28 3.21
CA ASP A 27 3.73 3.24 2.55
C ASP A 27 3.22 1.81 2.58
N VAL A 28 2.06 1.60 3.21
CA VAL A 28 1.37 0.31 3.30
C VAL A 28 0.22 0.30 2.31
N PHE A 29 0.18 -0.75 1.50
CA PHE A 29 -0.80 -0.97 0.46
C PHE A 29 -1.62 -2.21 0.74
N ALA A 30 -2.92 -2.16 0.48
CA ALA A 30 -3.79 -3.33 0.56
C ALA A 30 -5.03 -3.15 -0.29
N ARG A 31 -5.72 -4.25 -0.60
CA ARG A 31 -7.03 -4.19 -1.25
C ARG A 31 -8.14 -3.96 -0.24
N GLY A 32 -9.01 -2.98 -0.50
CA GLY A 32 -10.19 -2.69 0.32
C GLY A 32 -11.36 -3.64 0.07
N THR A 33 -12.48 -3.42 0.78
CA THR A 33 -13.73 -4.17 0.57
C THR A 33 -14.44 -3.84 -0.75
N ASP A 34 -14.09 -2.70 -1.35
CA ASP A 34 -14.53 -2.24 -2.66
C ASP A 34 -13.64 -2.74 -3.82
N ASN A 35 -12.63 -3.57 -3.52
CA ASN A 35 -11.57 -4.01 -4.43
C ASN A 35 -10.64 -2.90 -4.95
N ALA A 36 -10.70 -1.67 -4.42
CA ALA A 36 -9.72 -0.65 -4.76
C ALA A 36 -8.37 -0.91 -4.08
N LEU A 37 -7.29 -0.34 -4.62
CA LEU A 37 -6.03 -0.20 -3.92
C LEU A 37 -6.19 0.88 -2.85
N TRP A 38 -5.90 0.54 -1.60
CA TRP A 38 -5.89 1.47 -0.47
C TRP A 38 -4.48 1.60 0.07
N HIS A 39 -4.16 2.81 0.52
CA HIS A 39 -2.83 3.21 0.97
C HIS A 39 -2.91 3.91 2.34
N LYS A 40 -1.89 3.70 3.17
CA LYS A 40 -1.66 4.41 4.43
C LYS A 40 -0.16 4.60 4.64
N ALA A 41 0.26 5.79 5.06
CA ALA A 41 1.67 6.14 5.21
C ALA A 41 2.07 6.42 6.67
N TRP A 42 3.32 6.13 7.00
CA TRP A 42 4.03 6.64 8.17
C TRP A 42 5.02 7.72 7.73
N ASP A 43 5.02 8.87 8.40
CA ASP A 43 5.86 10.03 8.03
C ASP A 43 7.03 10.32 8.98
N GLY A 44 7.36 9.38 9.86
CA GLY A 44 8.36 9.56 10.92
C GLY A 44 7.75 9.98 12.25
N SER A 45 6.49 10.42 12.27
CA SER A 45 5.82 10.89 13.48
C SER A 45 4.44 10.29 13.71
N HIS A 46 3.66 10.09 12.65
CA HIS A 46 2.32 9.55 12.75
C HIS A 46 1.90 8.81 11.48
N TRP A 47 0.96 7.90 11.67
CA TRP A 47 0.25 7.23 10.59
C TRP A 47 -0.82 8.15 9.98
N SER A 48 -0.86 8.25 8.64
CA SER A 48 -1.92 8.95 7.90
C SER A 48 -3.27 8.25 8.00
N GLY A 49 -4.33 8.84 7.42
CA GLY A 49 -5.58 8.11 7.16
C GLY A 49 -5.43 7.08 6.04
N TRP A 50 -6.33 6.09 5.99
CA TRP A 50 -6.45 5.24 4.79
C TRP A 50 -7.01 6.07 3.62
N GLU A 51 -6.31 6.03 2.49
CA GLU A 51 -6.67 6.72 1.26
C GLU A 51 -6.90 5.70 0.14
N SER A 52 -8.00 5.85 -0.61
CA SER A 52 -8.24 5.03 -1.80
C SER A 52 -7.47 5.59 -2.98
N LEU A 53 -6.65 4.74 -3.60
CA LEU A 53 -5.92 5.02 -4.84
C LEU A 53 -6.70 4.56 -6.10
N GLY A 54 -7.90 4.03 -5.90
CA GLY A 54 -8.82 3.55 -6.93
C GLY A 54 -8.44 2.18 -7.51
N GLY A 55 -8.96 1.90 -8.70
CA GLY A 55 -8.75 0.62 -9.40
C GLY A 55 -9.68 -0.51 -8.96
N VAL A 56 -9.51 -1.69 -9.56
CA VAL A 56 -10.22 -2.93 -9.24
C VAL A 56 -9.23 -4.08 -9.25
N LEU A 57 -8.75 -4.45 -8.05
CA LEU A 57 -7.72 -5.45 -7.85
C LEU A 57 -8.31 -6.84 -7.63
N THR A 58 -7.67 -7.85 -8.22
CA THR A 58 -8.01 -9.28 -8.05
C THR A 58 -6.89 -10.07 -7.35
N SER A 59 -5.86 -9.38 -6.85
CA SER A 59 -4.78 -9.88 -5.99
C SER A 59 -4.51 -8.90 -4.85
N GLY A 60 -3.61 -9.28 -3.93
CA GLY A 60 -2.92 -8.28 -3.10
C GLY A 60 -1.95 -7.44 -3.94
N PRO A 61 -1.54 -6.27 -3.43
CA PRO A 61 -0.52 -5.43 -4.05
C PRO A 61 0.88 -6.05 -3.95
N GLY A 62 1.77 -5.58 -4.81
CA GLY A 62 3.21 -5.77 -4.76
C GLY A 62 3.88 -4.40 -4.88
N ALA A 63 4.48 -3.90 -3.81
CA ALA A 63 5.04 -2.56 -3.71
C ALA A 63 6.57 -2.60 -3.66
N VAL A 64 7.22 -1.69 -4.38
CA VAL A 64 8.68 -1.56 -4.37
C VAL A 64 9.08 -0.10 -4.53
N SER A 65 10.23 0.26 -3.96
CA SER A 65 10.94 1.49 -4.27
C SER A 65 12.32 1.12 -4.83
N TRP A 66 12.68 1.69 -5.97
CA TRP A 66 13.98 1.48 -6.62
C TRP A 66 14.87 2.74 -6.58
N GLY A 67 14.40 3.79 -5.91
CA GLY A 67 15.13 5.03 -5.72
C GLY A 67 14.38 6.00 -4.80
N PRO A 68 15.07 7.04 -4.31
CA PRO A 68 14.44 8.08 -3.52
C PRO A 68 13.24 8.69 -4.24
N ASP A 69 12.24 9.11 -3.45
CA ASP A 69 11.05 9.82 -3.94
C ASP A 69 10.28 9.03 -5.02
N ARG A 70 10.21 7.70 -4.87
CA ARG A 70 9.53 6.83 -5.82
C ARG A 70 8.96 5.57 -5.19
N ILE A 71 7.73 5.26 -5.54
CA ILE A 71 7.10 3.96 -5.29
C ILE A 71 6.45 3.45 -6.57
N ASP A 72 6.53 2.14 -6.78
CA ASP A 72 5.81 1.40 -7.81
C ASP A 72 4.99 0.29 -7.15
N ASP A 73 3.66 0.32 -7.34
CA ASP A 73 2.71 -0.69 -6.90
C ASP A 73 2.19 -1.49 -8.10
N PHE A 74 2.14 -2.81 -7.94
CA PHE A 74 1.72 -3.75 -8.96
C PHE A 74 0.61 -4.63 -8.43
N ALA A 75 -0.43 -4.87 -9.23
CA ALA A 75 -1.50 -5.77 -8.86
C ALA A 75 -2.17 -6.39 -10.09
N ARG A 76 -2.82 -7.54 -9.91
CA ARG A 76 -3.64 -8.13 -10.95
C ARG A 76 -4.99 -7.41 -11.02
N GLY A 77 -5.43 -7.04 -12.23
CA GLY A 77 -6.70 -6.36 -12.49
C GLY A 77 -7.86 -7.32 -12.75
N GLY A 78 -9.05 -6.76 -13.02
CA GLY A 78 -10.27 -7.52 -13.35
C GLY A 78 -10.18 -8.33 -14.66
N ASP A 79 -9.28 -7.94 -15.56
CA ASP A 79 -8.98 -8.61 -16.83
C ASP A 79 -7.91 -9.71 -16.70
N ASN A 80 -7.46 -10.01 -15.48
CA ASN A 80 -6.30 -10.84 -15.16
C ASN A 80 -4.95 -10.31 -15.67
N GLY A 81 -4.90 -9.08 -16.19
CA GLY A 81 -3.67 -8.39 -16.54
C GLY A 81 -2.91 -7.91 -15.30
N LEU A 82 -1.60 -7.69 -15.46
CA LEU A 82 -0.77 -6.99 -14.48
C LEU A 82 -0.92 -5.48 -14.70
N TRP A 83 -1.30 -4.77 -13.65
CA TRP A 83 -1.45 -3.33 -13.61
C TRP A 83 -0.40 -2.71 -12.70
N HIS A 84 -0.06 -1.46 -12.98
CA HIS A 84 0.98 -0.70 -12.31
C HIS A 84 0.45 0.70 -11.96
N LYS A 85 0.78 1.18 -10.77
CA LYS A 85 0.59 2.57 -10.34
C LYS A 85 1.88 3.06 -9.70
N ALA A 86 2.29 4.29 -9.99
CA ALA A 86 3.49 4.89 -9.41
C ALA A 86 3.19 6.22 -8.72
N TRP A 87 4.03 6.56 -7.75
CA TRP A 87 4.11 7.86 -7.09
C TRP A 87 5.54 8.40 -7.20
N SER A 88 5.69 9.71 -7.44
CA SER A 88 6.95 10.47 -7.48
C SER A 88 6.70 11.95 -7.26
#